data_AF-A0A654CQU3-F1
#
_entry.id   AF-A0A654CQU3-F1
#
_cell.length_a   1.000
_cell.length_b   1.000
_cell.length_c   1.000
_cell.angle_alpha   90.00
_cell.angle_beta   90.00
_cell.angle_gamma   90.00
#
_symmetry.space_group_name_H-M   'P 1'
#
loop_
_entity.id
_entity.type
_entity.pdbx_description
1 polymer ?
#
loop_
_entity_poly.entity_id
_entity_poly.type
_entity_poly.pdbx_seq_one_letter_code
_entity_poly.pdbx_strand_id
1 'polypeptide(L)'
;MNLVKKIVSLMLATMALAVAAQASAQTSEVTRAEVVHQLAQAQAQGLLPSNGVQYPPNARTVARNRATFAARHDTHNTASPTNSGYGGVEDGHGSE
;
A
#
# COMPACT_ATOMS: atom_id res chain seq x y z
N MET A 1 -22.38 -47.70 4.13
CA MET A 1 -21.69 -46.42 3.85
C MET A 1 -22.54 -45.21 4.28
N ASN A 2 -23.21 -45.26 5.43
CA ASN A 2 -24.25 -44.28 5.80
C ASN A 2 -23.99 -43.63 7.17
N LEU A 3 -22.84 -43.94 7.79
CA LEU A 3 -22.46 -43.45 9.12
C LEU A 3 -21.49 -42.26 9.02
N VAL A 4 -20.51 -42.34 8.12
CA VAL A 4 -19.61 -41.21 7.78
C VAL A 4 -20.39 -40.01 7.23
N LYS A 5 -21.43 -40.26 6.43
CA LYS A 5 -22.26 -39.22 5.80
C LYS A 5 -23.12 -38.44 6.80
N LYS A 6 -23.48 -39.05 7.94
CA LYS A 6 -24.23 -38.42 9.04
C LYS A 6 -23.33 -37.58 9.96
N ILE A 7 -22.06 -37.96 10.09
CA ILE A 7 -21.05 -37.22 10.85
C ILE A 7 -20.64 -35.95 10.10
N VAL A 8 -20.50 -36.02 8.77
CA VAL A 8 -20.20 -34.86 7.92
C VAL A 8 -21.33 -33.82 7.94
N SER A 9 -22.61 -34.24 8.02
CA SER A 9 -23.74 -33.31 8.11
C SER A 9 -23.86 -32.60 9.46
N LEU A 10 -23.40 -33.23 10.56
CA LEU A 10 -23.49 -32.64 11.91
C LEU A 10 -22.42 -31.56 12.15
N MET A 11 -21.27 -31.66 11.47
CA MET A 11 -20.20 -30.66 11.53
C MET A 11 -20.49 -29.37 10.73
N LEU A 12 -21.49 -29.38 9.84
CA LEU A 12 -21.77 -28.25 8.95
C LEU A 12 -22.77 -27.23 9.54
N ALA A 13 -23.28 -27.45 10.75
CA ALA A 13 -24.45 -26.72 11.26
C ALA A 13 -24.19 -25.73 12.41
N THR A 14 -22.95 -25.53 12.88
CA THR A 14 -22.70 -24.83 14.15
C THR A 14 -21.73 -23.67 14.09
N MET A 15 -21.82 -22.76 13.11
CA MET A 15 -21.32 -21.40 13.35
C MET A 15 -21.96 -20.31 12.50
N ALA A 16 -23.29 -20.28 12.43
CA ALA A 16 -23.99 -19.04 12.13
C ALA A 16 -24.09 -18.22 13.43
N LEU A 17 -22.97 -17.72 13.94
CA LEU A 17 -22.99 -16.75 15.04
C LEU A 17 -23.06 -15.34 14.44
N ALA A 18 -24.18 -14.69 14.72
CA ALA A 18 -24.56 -13.39 14.20
C ALA A 18 -23.45 -12.33 14.35
N VAL A 19 -22.97 -11.80 13.24
CA VAL A 19 -22.28 -10.51 13.22
C VAL A 19 -23.36 -9.43 13.18
N ALA A 20 -23.83 -9.03 14.36
CA ALA A 20 -24.56 -7.78 14.48
C ALA A 20 -23.59 -6.65 14.11
N ALA A 21 -23.84 -5.99 12.98
CA ALA A 21 -23.05 -4.88 12.50
C ALA A 21 -23.11 -3.72 13.51
N GLN A 22 -22.09 -3.59 14.36
CA GLN A 22 -21.80 -2.30 14.99
C GLN A 22 -21.08 -1.43 13.96
N ALA A 23 -21.86 -0.74 13.14
CA ALA A 23 -21.38 0.44 12.43
C ALA A 23 -21.31 1.61 13.42
N SER A 24 -20.50 1.49 14.47
CA SER A 24 -19.99 2.69 15.12
C SER A 24 -19.00 3.30 14.14
N ALA A 25 -19.26 4.53 13.71
CA ALA A 25 -18.24 5.36 13.11
C ALA A 25 -17.20 5.69 14.19
N GLN A 26 -16.43 4.69 14.58
CA GLN A 26 -15.16 4.89 15.23
C GLN A 26 -14.34 5.62 14.19
N THR A 27 -14.21 6.94 14.35
CA THR A 27 -13.09 7.65 13.76
C THR A 27 -11.86 7.05 14.42
N SER A 28 -11.38 5.92 13.89
CA SER A 28 -10.10 5.36 14.25
C SER A 28 -9.12 6.52 14.11
N GLU A 29 -8.55 6.97 15.21
CA GLU A 29 -7.56 8.04 15.19
C GLU A 29 -6.32 7.49 14.49
N VAL A 30 -6.32 7.58 13.16
CA VAL A 30 -5.23 7.09 12.34
C VAL A 30 -4.02 7.92 12.70
N THR A 31 -3.02 7.26 13.26
CA THR A 31 -1.77 7.93 13.61
C THR A 31 -1.08 8.41 12.33
N ARG A 32 -0.25 9.46 12.43
CA ARG A 32 0.55 9.92 11.28
C ARG A 32 1.35 8.78 10.64
N ALA A 33 1.93 7.90 11.46
CA ALA A 33 2.69 6.74 10.99
C ALA A 33 1.82 5.80 10.13
N GLU A 34 0.57 5.61 10.56
CA GLU A 34 -0.37 4.76 9.86
C GLU A 34 -0.86 5.39 8.55
N VAL A 35 -1.08 6.71 8.50
CA VAL A 35 -1.36 7.42 7.24
C VAL A 35 -0.22 7.24 6.24
N VAL A 36 1.03 7.36 6.67
CA VAL A 36 2.20 7.15 5.81
C VAL A 36 2.22 5.73 5.25
N HIS A 37 1.94 4.74 6.09
CA HIS A 37 1.85 3.35 5.66
C HIS A 37 0.72 3.12 4.65
N GLN A 38 -0.46 3.69 4.89
CA GLN A 38 -1.58 3.61 3.95
C GLN A 38 -1.26 4.28 2.60
N LEU A 39 -0.58 5.43 2.62
CA LEU A 39 -0.16 6.11 1.39
C LEU A 39 0.86 5.29 0.60
N ALA A 40 1.82 4.65 1.28
CA ALA A 40 2.77 3.75 0.64
C ALA A 40 2.06 2.57 -0.04
N GLN A 41 1.08 1.96 0.64
CA GLN A 41 0.26 0.90 0.06
C GLN A 41 -0.56 1.39 -1.14
N ALA A 42 -1.23 2.54 -1.02
CA ALA A 42 -2.01 3.11 -2.12
C ALA A 42 -1.14 3.43 -3.35
N GLN A 43 0.10 3.87 -3.12
CA GLN A 43 1.07 4.10 -4.18
C GLN A 43 1.48 2.80 -4.87
N ALA A 44 1.77 1.74 -4.10
CA ALA A 44 2.07 0.41 -4.64
C ALA A 44 0.90 -0.17 -5.45
N GLN A 45 -0.33 0.09 -5.04
CA GLN A 45 -1.54 -0.30 -5.75
C GLN A 45 -1.82 0.55 -7.01
N GLY A 46 -1.08 1.65 -7.21
CA GLY A 46 -1.25 2.57 -8.34
C GLY A 46 -2.45 3.52 -8.20
N LEU A 47 -3.05 3.61 -7.01
CA LEU A 47 -4.24 4.41 -6.74
C LEU A 47 -3.95 5.89 -6.55
N LEU A 48 -2.68 6.26 -6.34
CA LEU A 48 -2.31 7.66 -6.15
C LEU A 48 -2.22 8.37 -7.51
N PRO A 49 -3.08 9.37 -7.80
CA PRO A 49 -3.00 10.11 -9.05
C PRO A 49 -1.77 11.04 -9.03
N SER A 50 -1.18 11.27 -10.21
CA SER A 50 -0.04 12.18 -10.37
C SER A 50 -0.43 13.67 -10.26
N ASN A 51 -1.72 13.96 -10.39
CA ASN A 51 -2.31 15.29 -10.34
C ASN A 51 -3.65 15.24 -9.60
N GLY A 52 -3.90 16.21 -8.71
CA GLY A 52 -5.03 16.20 -7.77
C GLY A 52 -6.42 16.43 -8.38
N VAL A 53 -6.56 16.45 -9.71
CA VAL A 53 -7.79 16.87 -10.40
C VAL A 53 -8.61 15.68 -10.94
N GLN A 54 -8.01 14.49 -11.02
CA GLN A 54 -8.63 13.28 -11.56
C GLN A 54 -8.74 12.23 -10.45
N TYR A 55 -9.82 12.33 -9.66
CA TYR A 55 -10.12 11.37 -8.61
C TYR A 55 -11.57 10.85 -8.74
N PRO A 56 -11.78 9.52 -8.69
CA PRO A 56 -10.77 8.46 -8.60
C PRO A 56 -10.07 8.18 -9.95
N PRO A 57 -8.80 7.70 -9.96
CA PRO A 57 -8.11 7.36 -11.19
C PRO A 57 -8.78 6.18 -11.92
N ASN A 58 -8.88 6.27 -13.24
CA ASN A 58 -9.38 5.16 -14.05
C ASN A 58 -8.39 3.96 -14.09
N ALA A 59 -8.88 2.80 -14.50
CA ALA A 59 -8.11 1.55 -14.51
C ALA A 59 -6.81 1.63 -15.35
N ARG A 60 -6.82 2.38 -16.46
CA ARG A 60 -5.62 2.58 -17.31
C ARG A 60 -4.56 3.38 -16.55
N THR A 61 -4.97 4.44 -15.85
CA THR A 61 -4.09 5.24 -14.99
C THR A 61 -3.51 4.39 -13.87
N VAL A 62 -4.34 3.56 -13.21
CA VAL A 62 -3.88 2.65 -12.14
C VAL A 62 -2.82 1.67 -12.66
N ALA A 63 -3.06 1.04 -13.82
CA ALA A 63 -2.10 0.09 -14.40
C ALA A 63 -0.76 0.76 -14.74
N ARG A 64 -0.80 1.96 -15.34
CA ARG A 64 0.40 2.76 -15.62
C ARG A 64 1.15 3.11 -14.33
N ASN A 65 0.44 3.59 -13.32
CA ASN A 65 1.03 3.99 -12.04
C ASN A 65 1.74 2.83 -11.34
N ARG A 66 1.13 1.63 -11.35
CA ARG A 66 1.78 0.41 -10.84
C ARG A 66 3.06 0.06 -11.59
N ALA A 67 3.04 0.15 -12.92
CA ALA A 67 4.24 -0.12 -13.73
C ALA A 67 5.37 0.87 -13.43
N THR A 68 5.04 2.16 -13.28
CA THR A 68 6.01 3.18 -12.87
C THR A 68 6.55 2.94 -11.46
N PHE A 69 5.69 2.53 -10.52
CA PHE A 69 6.11 2.18 -9.16
C PHE A 69 7.09 0.99 -9.17
N ALA A 70 6.76 -0.11 -9.86
CA ALA A 70 7.63 -1.27 -9.98
C ALA A 70 8.99 -0.91 -10.57
N ALA A 71 9.03 -0.17 -11.68
CA ALA A 71 10.28 0.25 -12.31
C ALA A 71 11.18 1.05 -11.35
N ARG A 72 10.62 1.95 -10.53
CA ARG A 72 11.41 2.69 -9.52
C ARG A 72 11.97 1.77 -8.43
N HIS A 73 11.21 0.79 -7.99
CA HIS A 73 11.68 -0.17 -7.00
C HIS A 73 12.76 -1.10 -7.56
N ASP A 74 12.65 -1.49 -8.83
CA ASP A 74 13.68 -2.27 -9.51
C ASP A 74 14.99 -1.47 -9.63
N THR A 75 14.92 -0.19 -10.05
CA THR A 75 16.13 0.64 -10.18
C THR A 75 16.85 0.85 -8.85
N HIS A 76 16.12 1.03 -7.75
CA HIS A 76 16.73 1.20 -6.41
C HIS A 76 17.35 -0.09 -5.88
N ASN A 77 16.82 -1.26 -6.25
CA ASN A 77 17.40 -2.55 -5.88
C ASN A 77 18.66 -2.88 -6.71
N THR A 78 18.74 -2.40 -7.95
CA THR A 78 19.91 -2.60 -8.83
C THR A 78 20.98 -1.53 -8.68
N ALA A 79 20.63 -0.34 -8.16
CA ALA A 79 21.57 0.71 -7.81
C ALA A 79 22.23 0.38 -6.46
N SER A 80 23.20 -0.53 -6.50
CA SER A 80 24.24 -0.61 -5.46
C SER A 80 24.77 0.82 -5.21
N PRO A 81 24.93 1.30 -3.96
CA PRO A 81 25.27 2.69 -3.69
C PRO A 81 26.72 2.95 -4.07
N THR A 82 27.00 3.14 -5.35
CA THR A 82 28.20 3.83 -5.77
C THR A 82 27.94 5.29 -5.42
N ASN A 83 28.48 5.70 -4.27
CA ASN A 83 28.60 7.07 -3.80
C ASN A 83 28.65 8.05 -4.98
N SER A 84 27.50 8.62 -5.35
CA SER A 84 27.40 9.64 -6.39
C SER A 84 27.17 10.92 -5.62
N GLY A 85 28.26 11.68 -5.54
CA GLY A 85 28.42 12.81 -4.64
C GLY A 85 27.24 13.77 -4.71
N TYR A 86 26.75 14.14 -3.54
CA TYR A 86 26.27 15.49 -3.34
C TYR A 86 27.38 16.43 -3.83
N GLY A 87 27.15 17.08 -4.96
CA GLY A 87 27.97 18.18 -5.43
C GLY A 87 27.92 19.28 -4.38
N GLY A 88 28.93 19.31 -3.50
CA GLY A 88 29.17 20.43 -2.63
C GLY A 88 29.46 21.64 -3.50
N VAL A 89 28.65 22.67 -3.37
CA VAL A 89 29.03 24.01 -3.81
C VAL A 89 30.27 24.39 -3.01
N GLU A 90 31.41 24.52 -3.68
CA GLU A 90 32.61 25.11 -3.10
C GLU A 90 32.30 26.61 -2.95
N ASP A 91 31.75 26.98 -1.79
CA ASP A 91 31.60 28.37 -1.40
C ASP A 91 33.01 28.95 -1.23
N GLY A 92 33.45 29.69 -2.25
CA GLY A 92 34.66 30.49 -2.22
C GLY A 92 34.56 31.57 -1.15
N HIS A 93 35.21 31.32 -0.01
CA HIS A 93 35.57 32.36 0.94
C HIS A 93 37.08 32.43 1.05
N GLY A 94 37.64 33.49 0.46
CA GLY A 94 39.02 33.89 0.67
C GLY A 94 39.27 34.26 2.13
N SER A 95 40.49 33.98 2.57
CA SER A 95 41.12 34.62 3.70
C SER A 95 42.62 34.68 3.41
N GLU A 96 43.06 35.91 3.13
CA GLU A 96 44.36 36.57 3.39
C GLU A 96 45.68 35.82 3.17
#